data_AF-A0A5C4PMD5-F1
#
_entry.id   AF-A0A5C4PMD5-F1
#
_cell.length_a   1.000
_cell.length_b   1.000
_cell.length_c   1.000
_cell.angle_alpha   90.00
_cell.angle_beta   90.00
_cell.angle_gamma   90.00
#
_symmetry.space_group_name_H-M   'P 1'
#
loop_
_entity.id
_entity.type
_entity.pdbx_description
1 polymer ?
#
loop_
_entity_poly.entity_id
_entity_poly.type
_entity_poly.pdbx_seq_one_letter_code
_entity_poly.pdbx_strand_id
1 'polypeptide(L)'
;RSNPKYFATAGLLLSAFISLMFGLLPGVMSSIPIMFVLSFLNGWFQGMGYPPYARTMVHWFSTNERGQKWSWWNVSHNLGGGLIAPLAGLGIFLFGTWHSIFFFPAIIAIFLAILTFFLMKDTPQSCGLPSIEEYRNDYPKEATSEVIERELTSKEILFKYVLNNRVLWYIAVANIFVYFIR
;
A
#
# COMPACT_ATOMS: atom_id res chain seq x y z
N ARG A 1 -17.86 -1.96 2.52
CA ARG A 1 -17.16 -0.69 2.21
C ARG A 1 -16.33 -0.31 3.43
N SER A 2 -15.04 -0.64 3.46
CA SER A 2 -14.17 -0.35 4.60
C SER A 2 -13.55 1.03 4.46
N ASN A 3 -13.42 1.74 5.58
CA ASN A 3 -12.81 3.06 5.63
C ASN A 3 -11.28 2.93 5.36
N PRO A 4 -10.74 3.59 4.30
CA PRO A 4 -9.34 3.49 3.88
C PRO A 4 -8.32 3.72 5.00
N LYS A 5 -8.61 4.66 5.91
CA LYS A 5 -7.79 4.98 7.08
C LYS A 5 -7.56 3.77 7.98
N TYR A 6 -8.65 3.12 8.40
CA TYR A 6 -8.55 1.96 9.27
C TYR A 6 -7.96 0.75 8.55
N PHE A 7 -8.25 0.59 7.25
CA PHE A 7 -7.77 -0.56 6.48
C PHE A 7 -6.25 -0.52 6.23
N ALA A 8 -5.71 0.65 5.88
CA ALA A 8 -4.28 0.81 5.66
C ALA A 8 -3.48 0.72 6.96
N THR A 9 -3.94 1.40 8.02
CA THR A 9 -3.26 1.36 9.32
C THR A 9 -3.33 -0.02 9.96
N ALA A 10 -4.46 -0.72 9.88
CA ALA A 10 -4.57 -2.08 10.41
C ALA A 10 -3.65 -3.06 9.67
N GLY A 11 -3.56 -2.96 8.33
CA GLY A 11 -2.62 -3.78 7.55
C GLY A 11 -1.16 -3.56 7.95
N LEU A 12 -0.74 -2.30 8.12
CA LEU A 12 0.61 -1.96 8.56
C LEU A 12 0.90 -2.45 9.99
N LEU A 13 -0.03 -2.25 10.93
CA LEU A 13 0.14 -2.70 12.32
C LEU A 13 0.20 -4.23 12.42
N LEU A 14 -0.67 -4.94 11.69
CA LEU A 14 -0.67 -6.41 11.66
C LEU A 14 0.60 -6.97 11.01
N SER A 15 1.09 -6.34 9.94
CA SER A 15 2.35 -6.71 9.31
C SER A 15 3.53 -6.51 10.27
N ALA A 16 3.60 -5.35 10.94
CA ALA A 16 4.64 -5.05 11.92
C ALA A 16 4.58 -5.98 13.15
N PHE A 17 3.37 -6.37 13.59
CA PHE A 17 3.20 -7.36 14.65
C PHE A 17 3.78 -8.72 14.27
N ILE A 18 3.54 -9.20 13.04
CA ILE A 18 4.16 -10.45 12.57
C ILE A 18 5.69 -10.31 12.52
N SER A 19 6.22 -9.17 12.06
CA SER A 19 7.66 -8.92 12.05
C SER A 19 8.26 -8.91 13.47
N LEU A 20 7.52 -8.40 14.47
CA LEU A 20 7.90 -8.52 15.88
C LEU A 20 7.89 -9.97 16.37
N MET A 21 6.91 -10.79 15.96
CA MET A 21 6.87 -12.21 16.32
C MET A 21 8.09 -12.96 15.75
N PHE A 22 8.53 -12.63 14.53
CA PHE A 22 9.77 -13.16 13.96
C PHE A 22 11.02 -12.75 14.76
N GLY A 23 11.06 -11.52 15.30
CA GLY A 23 12.20 -11.03 16.08
C GLY A 23 12.23 -11.52 17.54
N LEU A 24 11.08 -11.69 18.19
CA LEU A 24 10.99 -11.96 19.64
C LEU A 24 10.87 -13.45 19.99
N LEU A 25 10.43 -14.29 19.05
CA LEU A 25 10.18 -15.71 19.30
C LEU A 25 11.14 -16.58 18.46
N PRO A 26 12.30 -17.00 18.99
CA PRO A 26 13.23 -17.89 18.28
C PRO A 26 12.59 -19.21 17.84
N GLY A 27 11.58 -19.69 18.59
CA GLY A 27 10.82 -20.90 18.27
C GLY A 27 9.98 -20.80 16.99
N VAL A 28 9.61 -19.59 16.56
CA VAL A 28 8.89 -19.36 15.31
C VAL A 28 9.76 -19.70 14.10
N MET A 29 11.06 -19.42 14.18
CA MET A 29 12.04 -19.70 13.12
C MET A 29 12.53 -21.16 13.12
N SER A 30 12.12 -21.95 14.12
CA SER A 30 12.54 -23.34 14.28
C SER A 30 11.67 -24.33 13.48
N SER A 31 10.51 -23.88 12.97
CA SER A 31 9.53 -24.73 12.28
C SER A 31 9.12 -24.14 10.94
N ILE A 32 9.47 -24.84 9.85
CA ILE A 32 9.16 -24.41 8.46
C ILE A 32 7.66 -24.14 8.23
N PRO A 33 6.72 -24.99 8.72
CA PRO A 33 5.28 -24.71 8.59
C PRO A 33 4.85 -23.39 9.25
N ILE A 34 5.39 -23.07 10.43
CA ILE A 34 5.04 -21.85 11.16
C ILE A 34 5.59 -20.63 10.42
N MET A 35 6.83 -20.71 9.92
CA MET A 35 7.41 -19.67 9.08
C MET A 35 6.59 -19.42 7.81
N PHE A 36 6.13 -20.48 7.14
CA PHE A 36 5.31 -20.35 5.94
C PHE A 36 3.99 -19.64 6.23
N VAL A 37 3.27 -20.05 7.28
CA VAL A 37 1.99 -19.44 7.66
C VAL A 37 2.16 -17.97 8.03
N LEU A 38 3.18 -17.64 8.84
CA LEU A 38 3.43 -16.25 9.22
C LEU A 38 3.91 -15.39 8.05
N SER A 39 4.73 -15.94 7.14
CA SER A 39 5.16 -15.22 5.94
C SER A 39 3.98 -14.98 4.99
N PHE A 40 3.08 -15.96 4.86
CA PHE A 40 1.84 -15.83 4.10
C PHE A 40 0.93 -14.74 4.69
N LEU A 41 0.71 -14.76 6.01
CA LEU A 41 -0.07 -13.74 6.69
C LEU A 41 0.57 -12.35 6.59
N ASN A 42 1.90 -12.26 6.69
CA ASN A 42 2.62 -11.02 6.52
C ASN A 42 2.42 -10.45 5.10
N GLY A 43 2.58 -11.28 4.07
CA GLY A 43 2.30 -10.87 2.68
C GLY A 43 0.85 -10.46 2.45
N TRP A 44 -0.10 -11.16 3.06
CA TRP A 44 -1.52 -10.82 2.99
C TRP A 44 -1.80 -9.42 3.58
N PHE A 45 -1.25 -9.14 4.76
CA PHE A 45 -1.42 -7.84 5.42
C PHE A 45 -0.69 -6.70 4.68
N GLN A 46 0.46 -6.97 4.06
CA GLN A 46 1.11 -5.99 3.17
C GLN A 46 0.26 -5.69 1.93
N GLY A 47 -0.42 -6.69 1.36
CA GLY A 47 -1.33 -6.51 0.23
C GLY A 47 -2.53 -5.59 0.51
N MET A 48 -2.94 -5.48 1.78
CA MET A 48 -4.01 -4.56 2.20
C MET A 48 -3.61 -3.08 2.11
N GLY A 49 -2.31 -2.76 2.07
CA GLY A 49 -1.82 -1.39 2.08
C GLY A 49 -2.06 -0.63 0.78
N TYR A 50 -1.78 -1.22 -0.38
CA TYR A 50 -1.79 -0.48 -1.66
C TYR A 50 -3.17 0.07 -2.09
N PRO A 51 -4.28 -0.71 -2.07
CA PRO A 51 -5.59 -0.25 -2.55
C PRO A 51 -6.13 1.03 -1.88
N PRO A 52 -6.07 1.21 -0.54
CA PRO A 52 -6.55 2.45 0.09
C PRO A 52 -5.70 3.68 -0.25
N TYR A 53 -4.37 3.55 -0.40
CA TYR A 53 -3.52 4.66 -0.82
C TYR A 53 -3.81 5.09 -2.26
N ALA A 54 -3.97 4.14 -3.18
CA ALA A 54 -4.32 4.42 -4.57
C ALA A 54 -5.67 5.14 -4.67
N ARG A 55 -6.67 4.71 -3.88
CA ARG A 55 -7.97 5.39 -3.81
C ARG A 55 -7.84 6.83 -3.29
N THR A 56 -7.12 7.02 -2.19
CA THR A 56 -6.92 8.34 -1.56
C THR A 56 -6.24 9.31 -2.52
N MET A 57 -5.22 8.84 -3.27
CA MET A 57 -4.51 9.64 -4.27
C MET A 57 -5.43 10.18 -5.37
N VAL A 58 -6.38 9.36 -5.83
CA VAL A 58 -7.33 9.73 -6.90
C VAL A 58 -8.35 10.77 -6.41
N HIS A 59 -8.74 10.73 -5.13
CA HIS A 59 -9.73 11.64 -4.55
C HIS A 59 -9.12 12.98 -4.08
N TRP A 60 -7.83 12.99 -3.71
CA TRP A 60 -7.14 14.18 -3.19
C TRP A 60 -6.36 14.96 -4.27
N PHE A 61 -6.08 14.37 -5.43
CA PHE A 61 -5.27 15.03 -6.47
C PHE A 61 -5.94 14.97 -7.86
N SER A 62 -6.00 16.13 -8.52
CA SER A 62 -6.47 16.27 -9.91
C SER A 62 -5.55 15.52 -10.89
N THR A 63 -6.09 15.16 -12.06
CA THR A 63 -5.39 14.48 -13.16
C THR A 63 -4.07 15.16 -13.55
N ASN A 64 -4.02 16.49 -13.52
CA ASN A 64 -2.82 17.28 -13.84
C ASN A 64 -1.65 17.11 -12.84
N GLU A 65 -1.93 16.77 -11.58
CA GLU A 65 -0.91 16.63 -10.52
C GLU A 65 -0.64 15.17 -10.12
N ARG A 66 -1.52 14.26 -10.56
CA ARG A 66 -1.48 12.84 -10.20
C ARG A 66 -0.16 12.17 -10.61
N GLY A 67 0.44 12.59 -11.72
CA GLY A 67 1.74 12.08 -12.18
C GLY A 67 2.89 12.38 -11.21
N GLN A 68 2.98 13.63 -10.74
CA GLN A 68 4.03 14.04 -9.79
C GLN A 68 3.86 13.34 -8.44
N LYS A 69 2.63 13.20 -7.96
CA LYS A 69 2.35 12.52 -6.68
C LYS A 69 2.60 11.00 -6.77
N TRP A 70 2.30 10.38 -7.91
CA TRP A 70 2.70 8.98 -8.16
C TRP A 70 4.22 8.79 -8.21
N SER A 71 4.96 9.76 -8.72
CA SER A 71 6.43 9.73 -8.68
C SER A 71 6.95 9.74 -7.24
N TRP A 72 6.43 10.62 -6.39
CA TRP A 72 6.77 10.65 -4.95
C TRP A 72 6.41 9.33 -4.24
N TRP A 73 5.30 8.70 -4.60
CA TRP A 73 4.96 7.38 -4.08
C TRP A 73 6.00 6.32 -4.46
N ASN A 74 6.46 6.31 -5.72
CA ASN A 74 7.53 5.40 -6.16
C ASN A 74 8.87 5.65 -5.45
N VAL A 75 9.21 6.92 -5.21
CA VAL A 75 10.40 7.28 -4.42
C VAL A 75 10.28 6.72 -3.00
N SER A 76 9.11 6.85 -2.37
CA SER A 76 8.90 6.33 -1.00
C SER A 76 9.11 4.82 -0.90
N HIS A 77 8.69 4.06 -1.91
CA HIS A 77 8.88 2.61 -1.94
C HIS A 77 10.36 2.21 -2.04
N ASN A 78 11.10 2.84 -2.95
CA ASN A 78 12.54 2.60 -3.10
C ASN A 78 13.33 3.07 -1.87
N LEU A 79 12.94 4.21 -1.28
CA LEU A 79 13.54 4.72 -0.06
C LEU A 79 13.32 3.76 1.11
N GLY A 80 12.09 3.23 1.26
CA GLY A 80 11.79 2.21 2.26
C GLY A 80 12.66 0.96 2.10
N GLY A 81 12.75 0.42 0.88
CA GLY A 81 13.60 -0.74 0.59
C GLY A 81 15.09 -0.49 0.87
N GLY A 82 15.59 0.69 0.48
CA GLY A 82 16.99 1.08 0.69
C GLY A 82 17.36 1.31 2.15
N LEU A 83 16.41 1.77 2.99
CA LEU A 83 16.66 2.03 4.41
C LEU A 83 16.69 0.76 5.27
N ILE A 84 16.12 -0.35 4.81
CA ILE A 84 16.07 -1.61 5.59
C ILE A 84 17.49 -2.11 5.93
N ALA A 85 18.43 -2.08 4.98
CA ALA A 85 19.78 -2.61 5.21
C ALA A 85 20.60 -1.75 6.21
N PRO A 86 20.65 -0.41 6.11
CA PRO A 86 21.24 0.43 7.15
C PRO A 86 20.56 0.29 8.51
N LEU A 87 19.23 0.20 8.55
CA LEU A 87 18.49 0.00 9.81
C LEU A 87 18.80 -1.35 10.46
N ALA A 88 18.93 -2.41 9.66
CA ALA A 88 19.38 -3.71 10.13
C ALA A 88 20.80 -3.65 10.70
N GLY A 89 21.73 -2.96 10.02
CA GLY A 89 23.09 -2.74 10.51
C GLY A 89 23.14 -1.96 11.84
N LEU A 90 22.35 -0.89 11.95
CA LEU A 90 22.20 -0.13 13.19
C LEU A 90 21.58 -0.97 14.31
N GLY A 91 20.58 -1.80 14.00
CA GLY A 91 19.97 -2.73 14.96
C GLY A 91 21.00 -3.69 15.55
N ILE A 92 21.83 -4.31 14.69
CA ILE A 92 22.89 -5.22 15.14
C ILE A 92 23.93 -4.47 15.98
N PHE A 93 24.33 -3.25 15.57
CA PHE A 93 25.27 -2.42 16.31
C PHE A 93 24.76 -2.05 17.72
N LEU A 94 23.48 -1.71 17.85
CA LEU A 94 22.88 -1.27 19.11
C LEU A 94 22.54 -2.43 20.06
N PHE A 95 22.06 -3.56 19.54
CA PHE A 95 21.49 -4.64 20.33
C PHE A 95 22.32 -5.93 20.32
N GLY A 96 23.40 -6.00 19.53
CA GLY A 96 24.36 -7.11 19.51
C GLY A 96 23.78 -8.47 19.11
N THR A 97 22.53 -8.53 18.67
CA THR A 97 21.80 -9.77 18.39
C THR A 97 21.20 -9.72 16.99
N TRP A 98 21.26 -10.84 16.25
CA TRP A 98 20.71 -10.90 14.90
C TRP A 98 19.18 -10.74 14.86
N HIS A 99 18.48 -11.08 15.94
CA HIS A 99 17.05 -10.83 16.12
C HIS A 99 16.66 -9.35 16.01
N SER A 100 17.61 -8.44 16.25
CA SER A 100 17.41 -6.98 16.11
C SER A 100 17.12 -6.51 14.69
N ILE A 101 17.48 -7.30 13.69
CA ILE A 101 17.16 -7.05 12.29
C ILE A 101 15.64 -7.04 12.08
N PHE A 102 14.88 -7.80 12.87
CA PHE A 102 13.43 -7.92 12.72
C PHE A 102 12.66 -6.99 13.65
N PHE A 103 13.06 -6.88 14.93
CA PHE A 103 12.30 -6.07 15.87
C PHE A 103 12.54 -4.55 15.71
N PHE A 104 13.76 -4.12 15.34
CA PHE A 104 14.09 -2.70 15.28
C PHE A 104 13.34 -1.97 14.14
N PRO A 105 13.33 -2.47 12.89
CA PRO A 105 12.49 -1.89 11.84
C PRO A 105 10.99 -2.01 12.13
N ALA A 106 10.56 -3.09 12.80
CA ALA A 106 9.15 -3.27 13.16
C ALA A 106 8.65 -2.23 14.16
N ILE A 107 9.45 -1.84 15.15
CA ILE A 107 9.12 -0.76 16.09
C ILE A 107 8.97 0.58 15.35
N ILE A 108 9.89 0.87 14.43
CA ILE A 108 9.81 2.08 13.59
C ILE A 108 8.55 2.04 12.72
N ALA A 109 8.22 0.88 12.14
CA ALA A 109 7.00 0.70 11.35
C ALA A 109 5.72 0.93 12.19
N ILE A 110 5.68 0.47 13.45
CA ILE A 110 4.56 0.73 14.36
C ILE A 110 4.43 2.23 14.64
N PHE A 111 5.54 2.91 14.91
CA PHE A 111 5.53 4.36 15.12
C PHE A 111 5.01 5.11 13.88
N LEU A 112 5.48 4.74 12.69
CA LEU A 112 5.00 5.32 11.43
C LEU A 112 3.54 4.97 11.15
N ALA A 113 3.06 3.78 11.53
CA ALA A 113 1.66 3.40 11.39
C ALA A 113 0.76 4.25 12.29
N ILE A 114 1.18 4.53 13.53
CA ILE A 114 0.48 5.43 14.44
C ILE A 114 0.47 6.86 13.87
N LEU A 115 1.60 7.36 13.40
CA LEU A 115 1.68 8.68 12.77
C LEU A 115 0.74 8.76 11.55
N THR A 116 0.72 7.72 10.71
CA THR A 116 -0.16 7.62 9.54
C THR A 116 -1.63 7.59 9.96
N PHE A 117 -1.96 6.92 11.07
CA PHE A 117 -3.32 6.96 11.61
C PHE A 117 -3.76 8.37 12.01
N PHE A 118 -2.86 9.20 12.53
CA PHE A 118 -3.20 10.58 12.86
C PHE A 118 -3.23 11.50 11.63
N LEU A 119 -2.29 11.34 10.70
CA LEU A 119 -2.18 12.19 9.50
C LEU A 119 -3.17 11.83 8.40
N MET A 120 -3.52 10.56 8.23
CA MET A 120 -4.33 10.11 7.10
C MET A 120 -5.80 10.44 7.34
N LYS A 121 -6.39 11.15 6.37
CA LYS A 121 -7.81 11.50 6.31
C LYS A 121 -8.41 10.90 5.03
N ASP A 122 -9.58 10.26 5.16
CA ASP A 122 -10.14 9.41 4.09
C ASP A 122 -10.45 10.14 2.79
N THR A 123 -11.12 11.28 2.87
CA THR A 123 -11.56 12.02 1.70
C THR A 123 -11.63 13.51 2.01
N PRO A 124 -11.45 14.39 1.03
CA PRO A 124 -11.70 15.83 1.22
C PRO A 124 -13.14 16.08 1.70
N GLN A 125 -14.11 15.27 1.24
CA GLN A 125 -15.50 15.36 1.69
C GLN A 125 -15.69 15.00 3.18
N SER A 126 -14.89 14.08 3.75
CA SER A 126 -14.94 13.78 5.19
C SER A 126 -14.33 14.89 6.06
N CYS A 127 -13.62 15.83 5.44
CA CYS A 127 -13.11 17.04 6.08
C CYS A 127 -14.03 18.26 5.87
N GLY A 128 -15.17 18.09 5.20
CA GLY A 128 -16.07 19.20 4.84
C GLY A 128 -15.54 20.09 3.70
N LEU A 129 -14.55 19.61 2.93
CA LEU A 129 -14.00 20.33 1.79
C LEU A 129 -14.71 19.91 0.50
N PRO A 130 -14.89 20.84 -0.48
CA PRO A 130 -15.47 20.52 -1.78
C PRO A 130 -14.64 19.44 -2.49
N SER A 131 -15.27 18.71 -3.41
CA SER A 131 -14.55 17.70 -4.21
C SER A 131 -13.41 18.37 -4.99
N ILE A 132 -12.34 17.63 -5.30
CA ILE A 132 -11.19 18.17 -6.04
C ILE A 132 -11.61 18.75 -7.42
N GLU A 133 -12.73 18.25 -7.95
CA GLU A 133 -13.37 18.68 -9.20
C GLU A 133 -14.00 20.07 -9.06
N GLU A 134 -14.68 20.36 -7.94
CA GLU A 134 -15.22 21.69 -7.63
C GLU A 134 -14.13 22.71 -7.28
N TYR A 135 -13.08 22.31 -6.54
CA TYR A 135 -12.03 23.24 -6.09
C TYR A 135 -11.13 23.75 -7.23
N ARG A 136 -10.83 22.91 -8.24
CA ARG A 136 -10.04 23.33 -9.41
C ARG A 136 -10.86 23.63 -10.67
N ASN A 137 -12.18 23.46 -10.63
CA ASN A 137 -13.04 23.58 -11.81
C ASN A 137 -12.55 22.68 -12.98
N ASP A 138 -11.91 21.56 -12.63
CA ASP A 138 -11.25 20.62 -13.54
C ASP A 138 -12.20 19.44 -13.75
N TYR A 139 -13.45 19.75 -14.11
CA TYR A 139 -14.39 18.73 -14.55
C TYR A 139 -13.75 18.00 -15.73
N PRO A 140 -13.75 16.65 -15.74
CA PRO A 140 -13.30 15.91 -16.91
C PRO A 140 -14.01 16.50 -18.14
N LYS A 141 -13.27 16.95 -19.16
CA LYS A 141 -13.87 17.53 -20.38
C LYS A 141 -14.77 16.56 -21.16
N GLU A 142 -14.92 15.32 -20.68
CA GLU A 142 -15.80 14.27 -21.20
C GLU A 142 -16.75 13.69 -20.12
N ALA A 143 -16.92 14.38 -19.00
CA ALA A 143 -17.94 14.02 -18.02
C ALA A 143 -19.31 14.59 -18.46
N THR A 144 -19.92 13.96 -19.45
CA THR A 144 -21.38 14.02 -19.57
C THR A 144 -21.94 13.51 -18.24
N SER A 145 -22.76 14.33 -17.58
CA SER A 145 -23.32 14.15 -16.25
C SER A 145 -24.05 12.81 -15.99
N GLU A 146 -24.17 11.94 -16.99
CA GLU A 146 -24.79 10.62 -16.90
C GLU A 146 -23.80 9.46 -16.60
N VAL A 147 -22.47 9.66 -16.76
CA VAL A 147 -21.48 8.57 -16.59
C VAL A 147 -20.91 8.49 -15.17
N ILE A 148 -21.02 9.56 -14.38
CA ILE A 148 -20.42 9.67 -13.04
C ILE A 148 -21.19 8.83 -11.98
N GLU A 149 -22.47 8.52 -12.22
CA GLU A 149 -23.31 7.81 -11.23
C GLU A 149 -23.57 6.32 -11.51
N ARG A 150 -22.88 5.70 -12.48
CA ARG A 150 -22.76 4.24 -12.43
C ARG A 150 -21.56 3.89 -11.59
N GLU A 151 -21.80 3.65 -10.29
CA GLU A 151 -20.91 2.81 -9.47
C GLU A 151 -20.82 1.42 -10.13
N LEU A 152 -20.02 1.30 -11.20
CA LEU A 152 -19.78 0.04 -11.86
C LEU A 152 -19.21 -0.92 -10.81
N THR A 153 -19.87 -2.05 -10.61
CA THR A 153 -19.46 -2.99 -9.58
C THR A 153 -18.06 -3.49 -9.95
N SER A 154 -17.15 -3.63 -8.98
CA SER A 154 -15.77 -4.09 -9.24
C SER A 154 -15.72 -5.39 -10.06
N LYS A 155 -16.77 -6.22 -9.95
CA LYS A 155 -16.99 -7.44 -10.73
C LYS A 155 -17.29 -7.18 -12.21
N GLU A 156 -18.07 -6.14 -12.52
CA GLU A 156 -18.36 -5.75 -13.91
C GLU A 156 -17.14 -5.14 -14.58
N ILE A 157 -16.37 -4.30 -13.86
CA ILE A 157 -15.10 -3.76 -14.36
C ILE A 157 -14.14 -4.91 -14.69
N LEU A 158 -13.99 -5.85 -13.77
CA LEU A 158 -13.05 -6.95 -13.91
C LEU A 158 -13.45 -7.96 -15.00
N PHE A 159 -14.71 -8.41 -15.04
CA PHE A 159 -15.15 -9.42 -16.01
C PHE A 159 -15.46 -8.84 -17.39
N LYS A 160 -15.99 -7.62 -17.49
CA LYS A 160 -16.42 -7.05 -18.76
C LYS A 160 -15.31 -6.28 -19.47
N TYR A 161 -14.50 -5.52 -18.73
CA TYR A 161 -13.51 -4.60 -19.31
C TYR A 161 -12.06 -5.09 -19.20
N VAL A 162 -11.71 -5.80 -18.13
CA VAL A 162 -10.33 -6.29 -17.92
C VAL A 162 -10.13 -7.65 -18.56
N LEU A 163 -10.96 -8.65 -18.20
CA LEU A 163 -10.77 -10.04 -18.65
C LEU A 163 -10.97 -10.22 -20.16
N ASN A 164 -11.84 -9.44 -20.78
CA ASN A 164 -12.15 -9.55 -22.20
C ASN A 164 -11.18 -8.75 -23.11
N ASN A 165 -10.25 -7.98 -22.53
CA ASN A 165 -9.33 -7.13 -23.30
C ASN A 165 -8.00 -7.86 -23.58
N ARG A 166 -7.80 -8.29 -24.83
CA ARG A 166 -6.59 -9.01 -25.28
C ARG A 166 -5.32 -8.16 -25.16
N VAL A 167 -5.40 -6.85 -25.41
CA VAL A 167 -4.24 -5.95 -25.30
C VAL A 167 -3.75 -5.85 -23.86
N LEU A 168 -4.69 -5.81 -22.92
CA LEU A 168 -4.40 -5.75 -21.49
C LEU A 168 -3.70 -7.02 -20.99
N TRP A 169 -4.08 -8.19 -21.53
CA TRP A 169 -3.38 -9.45 -21.29
C TRP A 169 -1.96 -9.48 -21.86
N TYR A 170 -1.72 -8.96 -23.07
CA TYR A 170 -0.38 -8.88 -23.61
C TYR A 170 0.54 -7.99 -22.76
N ILE A 171 0.04 -6.85 -22.30
CA ILE A 171 0.79 -5.96 -21.41
C ILE A 171 1.04 -6.64 -20.06
N ALA A 172 0.07 -7.35 -19.49
CA ALA A 172 0.23 -8.08 -18.24
C ALA A 172 1.30 -9.18 -18.34
N VAL A 173 1.27 -9.99 -19.40
CA VAL A 173 2.26 -11.04 -19.65
C VAL A 173 3.65 -10.43 -19.86
N ALA A 174 3.75 -9.35 -20.66
CA ALA A 174 5.01 -8.64 -20.83
C ALA A 174 5.57 -8.11 -19.50
N ASN A 175 4.70 -7.59 -18.62
CA ASN A 175 5.08 -7.08 -17.31
C ASN A 175 5.65 -8.18 -16.41
N ILE A 176 5.07 -9.39 -16.44
CA ILE A 176 5.59 -10.57 -15.72
C ILE A 176 7.05 -10.86 -16.14
N PHE A 177 7.34 -10.87 -17.45
CA PHE A 177 8.70 -11.11 -17.93
C PHE A 177 9.67 -9.99 -17.55
N VAL A 178 9.22 -8.74 -17.59
CA VAL A 178 10.06 -7.59 -17.17
C VAL A 178 10.41 -7.69 -15.68
N TYR A 179 9.47 -8.10 -14.83
CA TYR A 179 9.75 -8.32 -13.40
C TYR A 179 10.63 -9.54 -13.14
N PHE A 180 10.61 -10.55 -14.01
CA PHE A 180 11.47 -11.72 -13.86
C PHE A 180 12.96 -11.41 -14.16
N ILE A 181 13.20 -10.41 -15.02
CA ILE A 181 14.54 -9.96 -15.41
C ILE A 181 15.14 -8.99 -14.38
N ARG A 182 14.30 -8.36 -13.55
CA ARG A 182 14.67 -7.25 -12.67
C ARG A 182 14.85 -7.72 -11.22
#